data_AF-A0A6P7TBF1-F1
#
_entry.id   AF-A0A6P7TBF1-F1
#
_cell.length_a   1.000
_cell.length_b   1.000
_cell.length_c   1.000
_cell.angle_alpha   90.00
_cell.angle_beta   90.00
_cell.angle_gamma   90.00
#
_symmetry.space_group_name_H-M   'P 1'
#
loop_
_entity.id
_entity.type
_entity.pdbx_description
1 polymer ?
#
loop_
_entity_poly.entity_id
_entity_poly.type
_entity_poly.pdbx_seq_one_letter_code
_entity_poly.pdbx_strand_id
1 'polypeptide(L)'
;MKEYEMVKTRQIKKFMKLKGQRMKTEIRHPPVNAVINVSSQHLESFEEAILNKGLNFATTIKRIPYLDIIAPIEEIAINIPKALGDELRRKVRQVLEKAKLPKPNITKEEKLAIKSDNSIIILPADKGNATVVMKNYCEKLAKSYK
;
A
#
# COMPACT_ATOMS: atom_id res chain seq x y z
N MET A 1 22.09 -37.59 28.68
CA MET A 1 23.17 -36.58 28.58
C MET A 1 23.76 -36.47 27.18
N LYS A 2 24.27 -37.55 26.55
CA LYS A 2 24.89 -37.49 25.20
C LYS A 2 23.95 -37.00 24.07
N GLU A 3 22.68 -37.38 24.12
CA GLU A 3 21.70 -37.02 23.09
C GLU A 3 21.32 -35.54 23.13
N TYR A 4 21.20 -34.97 24.32
CA TYR A 4 20.97 -33.54 24.52
C TYR A 4 22.10 -32.70 23.91
N GLU A 5 23.35 -33.08 24.13
CA GLU A 5 24.51 -32.39 23.55
C GLU A 5 24.56 -32.51 22.02
N MET A 6 24.15 -33.65 21.44
CA MET A 6 24.02 -33.79 19.99
C MET A 6 22.93 -32.89 19.40
N VAL A 7 21.77 -32.79 20.05
CA VAL A 7 20.69 -31.92 19.58
C VAL A 7 21.09 -30.45 19.68
N LYS A 8 21.72 -30.06 20.79
CA LYS A 8 22.21 -28.70 21.04
C LYS A 8 23.23 -28.27 19.99
N THR A 9 24.23 -29.11 19.72
CA THR A 9 25.26 -28.84 18.70
C THR A 9 24.66 -28.77 17.29
N ARG A 10 23.67 -29.62 16.96
CA ARG A 10 22.94 -29.56 15.69
C ARG A 10 22.20 -28.23 15.52
N GLN A 11 21.49 -27.78 16.55
CA GLN A 11 20.75 -26.51 16.49
C GLN A 11 21.70 -25.31 16.39
N ILE A 12 22.80 -25.30 17.14
CA ILE A 12 23.81 -24.24 17.06
C ILE A 12 24.41 -24.17 15.65
N LYS A 13 24.76 -25.31 15.04
CA LYS A 13 25.23 -25.34 13.64
C LYS A 13 24.19 -24.81 12.66
N LYS A 14 22.91 -25.18 12.82
CA LYS A 14 21.81 -24.67 11.98
C LYS A 14 21.67 -23.15 12.11
N PHE A 15 21.72 -22.62 13.34
CA PHE A 15 21.63 -21.19 13.60
C PHE A 15 22.80 -20.41 12.99
N MET A 16 24.03 -20.89 13.13
CA MET A 16 25.21 -20.24 12.55
C MET A 16 25.18 -20.25 11.02
N LYS A 17 24.70 -21.35 10.40
CA LYS A 17 24.48 -21.42 8.95
C LYS A 17 23.45 -20.39 8.48
N LEU A 18 22.36 -20.21 9.23
CA LEU A 18 21.32 -19.20 8.94
C LEU A 18 21.81 -17.77 9.15
N LYS A 19 22.64 -17.50 10.18
CA LYS A 19 23.24 -16.18 10.39
C LYS A 19 24.25 -15.81 9.28
N GLY A 20 25.02 -16.79 8.80
CA GLY A 20 25.95 -16.62 7.66
C GLY A 20 25.21 -16.46 6.33
N GLN A 21 24.07 -17.14 6.18
CA GLN A 21 23.06 -16.86 5.14
C GLN A 21 22.18 -15.67 5.54
N ARG A 22 22.79 -14.56 5.94
CA ARG A 22 22.25 -13.28 5.48
C ARG A 22 22.43 -13.28 3.97
N MET A 23 21.50 -13.94 3.27
CA MET A 23 21.13 -13.40 1.98
C MET A 23 20.89 -11.93 2.28
N LYS A 24 21.69 -11.05 1.67
CA LYS A 24 21.14 -9.76 1.33
C LYS A 24 19.86 -10.14 0.61
N THR A 25 18.72 -10.07 1.29
CA THR A 25 17.49 -9.75 0.63
C THR A 25 17.67 -8.30 0.18
N GLU A 26 18.62 -8.07 -0.74
CA GLU A 26 18.21 -7.43 -1.97
C GLU A 26 16.99 -8.24 -2.34
N ILE A 27 15.83 -7.62 -2.17
CA ILE A 27 14.62 -8.12 -2.74
C ILE A 27 14.96 -8.16 -4.23
N ARG A 28 15.51 -9.30 -4.67
CA ARG A 28 15.51 -9.70 -6.05
C ARG A 28 14.04 -9.99 -6.28
N HIS A 29 13.27 -8.92 -6.43
CA HIS A 29 12.17 -8.95 -7.35
C HIS A 29 12.81 -9.58 -8.58
N PRO A 30 12.39 -10.78 -9.03
CA PRO A 30 12.53 -11.05 -10.44
C PRO A 30 11.96 -9.81 -11.15
N PRO A 31 12.38 -9.45 -12.36
CA PRO A 31 11.53 -8.63 -13.21
C PRO A 31 10.29 -9.48 -13.55
N VAL A 32 9.48 -9.82 -12.55
CA VAL A 32 8.08 -10.07 -12.74
C VAL A 32 7.63 -8.69 -13.16
N ASN A 33 7.42 -8.50 -14.46
CA ASN A 33 6.78 -7.31 -14.96
C ASN A 33 5.50 -7.17 -14.13
N ALA A 34 5.52 -6.26 -13.15
CA ALA A 34 4.41 -6.06 -12.25
C ALA A 34 3.21 -5.52 -13.05
N VAL A 35 3.46 -5.07 -14.28
CA VAL A 35 2.46 -4.68 -15.26
C VAL A 35 2.51 -5.66 -16.41
N ILE A 36 1.44 -6.42 -16.60
CA ILE A 36 1.24 -7.25 -17.80
C ILE A 36 0.16 -6.56 -18.63
N ASN A 37 0.59 -5.90 -19.71
CA ASN A 37 -0.33 -5.29 -20.66
C ASN A 37 -0.81 -6.35 -21.66
N VAL A 38 -2.09 -6.71 -21.58
CA VAL A 38 -2.76 -7.62 -22.51
C VAL A 38 -3.65 -6.83 -23.49
N SER A 39 -3.64 -5.51 -23.40
CA SER A 39 -4.39 -4.62 -24.27
C SER A 39 -3.57 -4.21 -25.50
N SER A 40 -4.24 -3.75 -26.55
CA SER A 40 -3.60 -3.16 -27.74
C SER A 40 -3.20 -1.70 -27.55
N GLN A 41 -3.47 -1.11 -26.38
CA GLN A 41 -3.14 0.28 -26.08
C GLN A 41 -1.72 0.36 -25.51
N HIS A 42 -0.97 1.36 -25.96
CA HIS A 42 0.35 1.66 -25.44
C HIS A 42 0.20 2.35 -24.08
N LEU A 43 0.92 1.88 -23.06
CA LEU A 43 0.97 2.53 -21.76
C LEU A 43 2.05 3.60 -21.78
N GLU A 44 1.71 4.81 -21.37
CA GLU A 44 2.70 5.88 -21.22
C GLU A 44 3.58 5.64 -19.99
N SER A 45 4.78 6.25 -19.96
CA SER A 45 5.78 5.98 -18.91
C SER A 45 5.28 6.27 -17.49
N PHE A 46 4.41 7.28 -17.32
CA PHE A 46 3.78 7.57 -16.02
C PHE A 46 2.70 6.55 -15.65
N GLU A 47 1.98 5.97 -16.61
CA GLU A 47 0.96 4.95 -16.36
C GLU A 47 1.63 3.67 -15.89
N GLU A 48 2.69 3.27 -16.59
CA GLU A 48 3.50 2.12 -16.22
C GLU A 48 4.14 2.31 -14.84
N ALA A 49 4.60 3.52 -14.52
CA ALA A 49 5.16 3.85 -13.20
C ALA A 49 4.14 3.69 -12.06
N ILE A 50 2.87 4.08 -12.28
CA ILE A 50 1.80 3.90 -11.29
C ILE A 50 1.43 2.44 -11.12
N LEU A 51 1.23 1.74 -12.25
CA LEU A 51 0.82 0.35 -12.24
C LEU A 51 1.90 -0.53 -11.60
N ASN A 52 3.18 -0.17 -11.74
CA ASN A 52 4.31 -0.78 -11.05
C ASN A 52 4.34 -0.53 -9.54
N LYS A 53 3.75 0.56 -9.03
CA LYS A 53 3.57 0.75 -7.56
C LYS A 53 2.62 -0.31 -6.98
N GLY A 54 1.78 -0.91 -7.82
CA GLY A 54 0.88 -2.01 -7.50
C GLY A 54 -0.42 -1.57 -6.84
N LEU A 55 -1.38 -2.51 -6.78
CA LEU A 55 -2.73 -2.24 -6.27
C LEU A 55 -2.78 -1.93 -4.77
N ASN A 56 -1.78 -2.39 -4.01
CA ASN A 56 -1.67 -2.10 -2.58
C ASN A 56 -1.02 -0.73 -2.28
N PHE A 57 -0.81 0.11 -3.29
CA PHE A 57 -0.20 1.42 -3.11
C PHE A 57 -1.18 2.40 -2.45
N ALA A 58 -0.91 2.77 -1.19
CA ALA A 58 -1.70 3.76 -0.47
C ALA A 58 -1.29 5.19 -0.90
N THR A 59 -2.21 5.95 -1.48
CA THR A 59 -1.97 7.37 -1.81
C THR A 59 -1.89 8.24 -0.56
N THR A 60 -1.01 9.23 -0.54
CA THR A 60 -0.90 10.17 0.59
C THR A 60 -2.22 10.90 0.84
N ILE A 61 -2.60 11.02 2.12
CA ILE A 61 -3.75 11.80 2.57
C ILE A 61 -3.59 13.26 2.13
N LYS A 62 -4.64 13.84 1.54
CA LYS A 62 -4.62 15.20 0.95
C LYS A 62 -4.89 16.31 1.96
N ARG A 63 -5.63 16.00 3.02
CA ARG A 63 -6.08 16.93 4.04
C ARG A 63 -6.12 16.20 5.37
N ILE A 64 -5.71 16.87 6.44
CA ILE A 64 -5.83 16.32 7.78
C ILE A 64 -7.33 16.14 8.05
N PRO A 65 -7.79 14.92 8.41
CA PRO A 65 -9.20 14.65 8.64
C PRO A 65 -9.62 15.22 10.01
N TYR A 66 -9.78 16.53 10.09
CA TYR A 66 -10.08 17.22 11.34
C TYR A 66 -11.39 16.71 11.96
N LEU A 67 -12.43 16.50 11.16
CA LEU A 67 -13.72 16.05 11.67
C LEU A 67 -13.63 14.64 12.26
N ASP A 68 -12.98 13.72 11.55
CA ASP A 68 -12.83 12.32 11.99
C ASP A 68 -11.99 12.20 13.26
N ILE A 69 -11.11 13.18 13.53
CA ILE A 69 -10.32 13.25 14.75
C ILE A 69 -11.09 13.95 15.87
N ILE A 70 -11.69 15.12 15.59
CA ILE A 70 -12.32 15.97 16.60
C ILE A 70 -13.64 15.36 17.10
N ALA A 71 -14.45 14.78 16.21
CA ALA A 71 -15.76 14.23 16.59
C ALA A 71 -15.68 13.18 17.72
N PRO A 72 -14.87 12.11 17.63
CA PRO A 72 -14.78 11.13 18.71
C PRO A 72 -14.13 11.70 19.98
N ILE A 73 -13.21 12.66 19.84
CA ILE A 73 -12.56 13.31 20.99
C ILE A 73 -13.56 14.19 21.74
N GLU A 74 -14.41 14.91 21.02
CA GLU A 74 -15.42 15.78 21.62
C GLU A 74 -16.51 14.96 22.33
N GLU A 75 -16.90 13.82 21.75
CA GLU A 75 -17.79 12.85 22.40
C GLU A 75 -17.22 12.38 23.74
N ILE A 76 -15.93 12.04 23.79
CA ILE A 76 -15.24 11.66 25.03
C ILE A 76 -15.14 12.85 26.00
N ALA A 77 -14.85 14.05 25.49
CA ALA A 77 -14.67 15.25 26.32
C ALA A 77 -15.96 15.69 27.03
N ILE A 78 -17.14 15.33 26.50
CA ILE A 78 -18.44 15.57 27.14
C ILE A 78 -18.68 14.60 28.31
N ASN A 79 -18.18 13.37 28.21
CA ASN A 79 -18.43 12.31 29.20
C ASN A 79 -17.49 12.33 30.41
N ILE A 80 -16.49 13.22 30.44
CA ILE A 80 -15.49 13.35 31.51
C ILE A 80 -15.64 14.68 32.27
N PRO A 81 -15.04 14.83 33.47
CA PRO A 81 -15.10 16.07 34.21
C PRO A 81 -14.60 17.26 33.38
N LYS A 82 -15.31 18.40 33.47
CA LYS A 82 -15.07 19.59 32.63
C LYS A 82 -13.60 20.01 32.54
N ALA A 83 -12.89 20.04 33.67
CA ALA A 83 -11.48 20.40 33.71
C ALA A 83 -10.58 19.47 32.86
N LEU A 84 -10.86 18.16 32.88
CA LEU A 84 -10.13 17.17 32.10
C LEU A 84 -10.53 17.22 30.61
N GLY A 85 -11.81 17.46 30.32
CA GLY A 85 -12.32 17.70 28.96
C GLY A 85 -11.66 18.92 28.31
N ASP A 86 -11.54 20.03 29.03
CA ASP A 86 -10.91 21.25 28.53
C ASP A 86 -9.40 21.06 28.31
N GLU A 87 -8.73 20.29 29.18
CA GLU A 87 -7.33 19.92 28.97
C GLU A 87 -7.14 19.06 27.70
N LEU A 88 -8.02 18.08 27.48
CA LEU A 88 -8.01 17.22 26.31
C LEU A 88 -8.22 18.04 25.02
N ARG A 89 -9.24 18.91 24.99
CA ARG A 89 -9.50 19.84 23.87
C ARG A 89 -8.27 20.69 23.56
N ARG A 90 -7.62 21.26 24.58
CA ARG A 90 -6.42 22.08 24.42
C ARG A 90 -5.25 21.30 23.84
N LYS A 91 -4.98 20.08 24.34
CA LYS A 91 -3.91 19.21 23.85
C LYS A 91 -4.13 18.83 22.38
N VAL A 92 -5.36 18.47 22.03
CA VAL A 92 -5.73 18.08 20.67
C VAL A 92 -5.60 19.25 19.71
N ARG A 93 -6.06 20.44 20.10
CA ARG A 93 -5.84 21.69 19.34
C ARG A 93 -4.36 21.93 19.06
N GLN A 94 -3.50 21.82 20.07
CA GLN A 94 -2.06 22.03 19.91
C GLN A 94 -1.40 21.02 18.95
N VAL A 95 -1.84 19.75 18.97
CA VAL A 95 -1.33 18.73 18.04
C VAL A 95 -1.80 19.02 16.61
N LEU A 96 -3.07 19.36 16.44
CA LEU A 96 -3.67 19.66 15.13
C LEU A 96 -3.08 20.93 14.50
N GLU A 97 -2.76 21.97 15.29
CA GLU A 97 -2.08 23.18 14.80
C GLU A 97 -0.66 22.90 14.30
N LYS A 98 0.03 21.92 14.90
CA LYS A 98 1.40 21.53 14.52
C LYS A 98 1.43 20.49 13.41
N ALA A 99 0.30 19.84 13.11
CA ALA A 99 0.24 18.78 12.13
C ALA A 99 0.51 19.31 10.72
N LYS A 100 1.43 18.65 10.02
CA LYS A 100 1.77 18.96 8.62
C LYS A 100 1.43 17.76 7.75
N LEU A 101 0.95 18.04 6.55
CA LEU A 101 0.67 17.01 5.56
C LEU A 101 1.99 16.31 5.15
N PRO A 102 1.96 14.97 4.97
CA PRO A 102 3.11 14.27 4.42
C PRO A 102 3.38 14.72 2.99
N LYS A 103 4.63 14.54 2.53
CA LYS A 103 4.96 14.80 1.12
C LYS A 103 4.13 13.88 0.21
N PRO A 104 3.59 14.39 -0.91
CA PRO A 104 2.83 13.57 -1.84
C PRO A 104 3.71 12.46 -2.42
N ASN A 105 3.15 11.26 -2.53
CA ASN A 105 3.82 10.07 -3.05
C ASN A 105 3.52 9.78 -4.54
N ILE A 106 2.75 10.66 -5.19
CA ILE A 106 2.38 10.60 -6.61
C ILE A 106 2.57 11.98 -7.27
N THR A 107 2.90 11.98 -8.56
CA THR A 107 2.98 13.21 -9.36
C THR A 107 1.59 13.64 -9.86
N LYS A 108 1.50 14.84 -10.45
CA LYS A 108 0.24 15.37 -11.00
C LYS A 108 -0.23 14.59 -12.23
N GLU A 109 0.70 14.18 -13.09
CA GLU A 109 0.45 13.39 -14.29
C GLU A 109 -0.05 12.00 -13.92
N GLU A 110 0.63 11.36 -12.96
CA GLU A 110 0.19 10.07 -12.43
C GLU A 110 -1.26 10.15 -11.88
N LYS A 111 -1.57 11.23 -11.15
CA LYS A 111 -2.91 11.43 -10.62
C LYS A 111 -3.99 11.62 -11.70
N LEU A 112 -3.63 12.19 -12.85
CA LEU A 112 -4.55 12.35 -13.97
C LEU A 112 -4.80 11.00 -14.64
N ALA A 113 -3.76 10.20 -14.86
CA ALA A 113 -3.87 8.84 -15.40
C ALA A 113 -4.87 7.97 -14.63
N ILE A 114 -4.81 8.00 -13.29
CA ILE A 114 -5.72 7.23 -12.42
C ILE A 114 -7.20 7.64 -12.61
N LYS A 115 -7.46 8.89 -12.99
CA LYS A 115 -8.82 9.45 -13.08
C LYS A 115 -9.42 9.39 -14.48
N SER A 116 -8.59 9.27 -15.51
CA SER A 116 -9.01 9.51 -16.90
C SER A 116 -9.60 8.28 -17.57
N ASP A 117 -9.13 7.08 -17.24
CA ASP A 117 -9.37 5.91 -18.11
C ASP A 117 -10.38 4.91 -17.55
N ASN A 118 -11.67 5.24 -17.68
CA ASN A 118 -12.78 4.31 -17.41
C ASN A 118 -12.88 3.13 -18.41
N SER A 119 -12.07 3.13 -19.47
CA SER A 119 -12.03 2.09 -20.51
C SER A 119 -11.13 0.90 -20.15
N ILE A 120 -10.23 1.10 -19.17
CA ILE A 120 -9.20 0.14 -18.79
C ILE A 120 -9.62 -0.53 -17.47
N ILE A 121 -9.71 -1.85 -17.50
CA ILE A 121 -9.92 -2.65 -16.29
C ILE A 121 -8.55 -3.04 -15.76
N ILE A 122 -8.25 -2.58 -14.54
CA ILE A 122 -7.03 -2.91 -13.80
C ILE A 122 -7.37 -4.05 -12.84
N LEU A 123 -6.88 -5.26 -13.10
CA LEU A 123 -7.18 -6.44 -12.28
C LEU A 123 -5.99 -6.85 -11.41
N PRO A 124 -6.23 -7.26 -10.15
CA PRO A 124 -5.22 -7.98 -9.38
C PRO A 124 -4.95 -9.32 -10.07
N ALA A 125 -3.70 -9.58 -10.41
CA ALA A 125 -3.31 -10.91 -10.86
C ALA A 125 -3.40 -11.92 -9.70
N ASP A 126 -3.67 -13.18 -10.04
CA ASP A 126 -3.80 -14.32 -9.12
C ASP A 126 -2.58 -14.50 -8.18
N LYS A 127 -1.41 -13.95 -8.53
CA LYS A 127 -0.18 -14.03 -7.71
C LYS A 127 0.61 -12.72 -7.70
N GLY A 128 0.91 -12.22 -6.49
CA GLY A 128 2.05 -11.34 -6.22
C GLY A 128 1.99 -9.92 -6.77
N ASN A 129 1.04 -9.11 -6.32
CA ASN A 129 0.95 -7.65 -6.58
C ASN A 129 1.07 -7.21 -8.06
N ALA A 130 0.96 -8.16 -8.99
CA ALA A 130 0.98 -7.90 -10.40
C ALA A 130 -0.39 -7.38 -10.84
N THR A 131 -0.34 -6.43 -11.76
CA THR A 131 -1.45 -5.65 -12.26
C THR A 131 -1.61 -5.99 -13.74
N VAL A 132 -2.76 -6.55 -14.10
CA VAL A 132 -3.08 -6.85 -15.50
C VAL A 132 -3.93 -5.72 -16.07
N VAL A 133 -3.45 -5.12 -17.17
CA VAL A 133 -4.18 -4.10 -17.93
C VAL A 133 -4.94 -4.78 -19.06
N MET A 134 -6.27 -4.66 -19.06
CA MET A 134 -7.13 -5.25 -20.08
C MET A 134 -8.25 -4.28 -20.50
N LYS A 135 -8.64 -4.36 -21.78
CA LYS A 135 -9.78 -3.62 -22.32
C LYS A 135 -11.10 -4.16 -21.77
N ASN A 136 -12.08 -3.28 -21.59
CA ASN A 136 -13.41 -3.64 -21.11
C ASN A 136 -14.01 -4.85 -21.86
N TYR A 137 -14.48 -5.86 -21.12
CA TYR A 137 -14.90 -7.18 -21.64
C TYR A 137 -16.13 -7.14 -22.56
N CYS A 138 -16.88 -6.04 -22.56
CA CYS A 138 -18.13 -5.92 -23.33
C CYS A 138 -17.95 -6.13 -24.85
N GLU A 139 -16.76 -5.88 -25.42
CA GLU A 139 -16.51 -6.10 -26.85
C GLU A 139 -16.28 -7.58 -27.24
N LYS A 140 -15.75 -8.41 -26.33
CA LYS A 140 -15.49 -9.84 -26.65
C LYS A 140 -16.77 -10.66 -26.71
N LEU A 141 -17.79 -10.29 -25.91
CA LEU A 141 -19.10 -10.94 -25.96
C LEU A 141 -19.84 -10.67 -27.27
N ALA A 142 -19.60 -9.52 -27.93
CA ALA A 142 -20.21 -9.20 -29.21
C ALA A 142 -19.61 -9.96 -30.41
N LYS A 143 -18.37 -10.48 -30.28
CA LYS A 143 -17.70 -11.25 -31.34
C LYS A 143 -17.88 -12.77 -31.25
N SER A 144 -18.41 -13.26 -30.13
CA SER A 144 -18.70 -14.70 -29.94
C SER A 144 -20.10 -15.11 -30.39
N TYR A 145 -20.92 -14.15 -30.85
CA TYR A 145 -22.30 -14.33 -31.35
C TYR A 145 -22.43 -13.99 -32.84
N LYS A 146 -21.37 -14.14 -33.62
CA LYS A 146 -21.43 -14.08 -35.09
C LYS A 146 -20.81 -15.34 -35.69
#